data_AF-X0XNU0-F1
#
_entry.id   AF-X0XNU0-F1
#
_cell.length_a   1.000
_cell.length_b   1.000
_cell.length_c   1.000
_cell.angle_alpha   90.00
_cell.angle_beta   90.00
_cell.angle_gamma   90.00
#
_symmetry.space_group_name_H-M   'P 1'
#
loop_
_entity.id
_entity.type
_entity.pdbx_description
1 polymer ?
#
loop_
_entity_poly.entity_id
_entity_poly.type
_entity_poly.pdbx_seq_one_letter_code
_entity_poly.pdbx_strand_id
1 'polypeptide(L)'
;MTVSTRSDTSPQLHYYRNAGFGQFVLEQEVDLDQIAVDIAVGDVFVDGRLDLIALHDEGLFSVVPRFAQPFSTPISFESAGTDEIVVGRFNGDDYLDLATVSRPSILGTGSLGIHLNGTLPADLTSLVGSFALESGVLASSTLFPSPVTEFDSTQIGGAPGAVAAGDFNGDGIQDAAIVGMDNGNDGENVVISYGDGSGNLVPRQVIPLVTDFRGGPTPFITAGDF
;
A
#
# COMPACT_ATOMS: atom_id res chain seq x y z
N MET A 1 4.75 3.55 -17.56
CA MET A 1 3.74 4.25 -16.74
C MET A 1 4.54 5.14 -15.81
N THR A 2 4.21 6.43 -15.74
CA THR A 2 4.86 7.36 -14.81
C THR A 2 3.76 8.21 -14.23
N VAL A 3 3.74 8.31 -12.91
CA VAL A 3 2.84 9.18 -12.16
C VAL A 3 3.72 10.18 -11.43
N SER A 4 3.36 11.46 -11.47
CA SER A 4 4.07 12.53 -10.77
C SER A 4 3.07 13.30 -9.94
N THR A 5 3.47 13.67 -8.73
CA THR A 5 2.73 14.58 -7.85
C THR A 5 3.28 15.99 -8.03
N ARG A 6 2.42 17.02 -8.10
CA ARG A 6 2.88 18.42 -8.07
C ARG A 6 1.86 19.37 -7.45
N SER A 7 2.42 20.26 -6.63
CA SER A 7 1.86 21.48 -6.02
C SER A 7 1.26 21.31 -4.62
N ASP A 8 1.75 22.17 -3.73
CA ASP A 8 1.34 22.40 -2.34
C ASP A 8 -0.08 22.99 -2.20
N THR A 9 -0.75 23.28 -3.32
CA THR A 9 -2.04 23.98 -3.37
C THR A 9 -3.12 23.24 -4.15
N SER A 10 -2.74 22.25 -4.97
CA SER A 10 -3.67 21.34 -5.68
C SER A 10 -2.95 20.03 -5.97
N PRO A 11 -2.97 19.05 -5.05
CA PRO A 11 -2.30 17.77 -5.27
C PRO A 11 -3.01 16.98 -6.37
N GLN A 12 -2.24 16.51 -7.37
CA GLN A 12 -2.76 15.82 -8.54
C GLN A 12 -1.92 14.58 -8.91
N LEU A 13 -2.57 13.55 -9.45
CA LEU A 13 -1.94 12.46 -10.18
C LEU A 13 -2.05 12.73 -11.68
N HIS A 14 -0.91 12.64 -12.37
CA HIS A 14 -0.85 12.76 -13.82
C HIS A 14 -0.71 11.37 -14.44
N TYR A 15 -1.69 10.97 -15.23
CA TYR A 15 -1.69 9.69 -15.93
C TYR A 15 -1.24 9.88 -17.38
N TYR A 16 -0.07 9.32 -17.70
CA TYR A 16 0.50 9.36 -19.05
C TYR A 16 0.36 8.02 -19.77
N ARG A 17 -0.28 8.04 -20.94
CA ARG A 17 -0.38 6.89 -21.84
C ARG A 17 0.88 6.74 -22.68
N ASN A 18 1.39 5.52 -22.79
CA ASN A 18 2.44 5.20 -23.76
C ASN A 18 1.87 5.27 -25.19
N ALA A 19 2.36 6.20 -25.99
CA ALA A 19 1.98 6.38 -27.39
C ALA A 19 2.86 5.54 -28.35
N GLY A 20 3.78 4.75 -27.83
CA GLY A 20 4.80 4.03 -28.59
C GLY A 20 6.06 4.88 -28.80
N PHE A 21 7.13 4.24 -29.27
CA PHE A 21 8.41 4.91 -29.58
C PHE A 21 9.01 5.74 -28.44
N GLY A 22 8.73 5.36 -27.18
CA GLY A 22 9.19 6.09 -25.99
C GLY A 22 8.46 7.40 -25.74
N GLN A 23 7.36 7.68 -26.46
CA GLN A 23 6.53 8.86 -26.24
C GLN A 23 5.43 8.59 -25.22
N PHE A 24 5.20 9.56 -24.35
CA PHE A 24 4.15 9.52 -23.34
C PHE A 24 3.30 10.78 -23.47
N VAL A 25 1.97 10.61 -23.48
CA VAL A 25 1.00 11.70 -23.62
C VAL A 25 0.14 11.74 -22.37
N LEU A 26 -0.05 12.93 -21.79
CA LEU A 26 -0.96 13.13 -20.67
C LEU A 26 -2.37 12.76 -21.11
N GLU A 27 -2.94 11.72 -20.51
CA GLU A 27 -4.28 11.21 -20.79
C GLU A 27 -5.29 11.76 -19.78
N GLN A 28 -4.88 11.93 -18.52
CA GLN A 28 -5.75 12.47 -17.47
C GLN A 28 -4.95 13.12 -16.34
N GLU A 29 -5.51 14.18 -15.75
CA GLU A 29 -5.14 14.70 -14.43
C GLU A 29 -6.25 14.30 -13.46
N VAL A 30 -5.87 13.74 -12.31
CA VAL A 30 -6.79 13.34 -11.23
C VAL A 30 -6.45 14.18 -10.01
N ASP A 31 -7.41 14.99 -9.57
CA ASP A 31 -7.28 15.74 -8.32
C ASP A 31 -7.32 14.78 -7.13
N LEU A 32 -6.38 14.95 -6.19
CA LEU A 32 -6.34 14.24 -4.92
C LEU A 32 -6.79 15.17 -3.79
N ASP A 33 -7.22 14.58 -2.69
CA ASP A 33 -7.55 15.33 -1.47
C ASP A 33 -6.28 15.84 -0.77
N GLN A 34 -5.17 15.09 -0.88
CA GLN A 34 -3.91 15.35 -0.19
C GLN A 34 -2.68 14.99 -1.04
N ILE A 35 -1.52 15.46 -0.61
CA ILE A 35 -0.24 15.13 -1.25
C ILE A 35 -0.02 13.63 -1.13
N ALA A 36 0.26 12.97 -2.26
CA ALA A 36 0.66 11.57 -2.24
C ALA A 36 2.18 11.47 -2.02
N VAL A 37 2.58 10.65 -1.05
CA VAL A 37 3.97 10.33 -0.73
C VAL A 37 4.47 9.12 -1.50
N ASP A 38 3.58 8.18 -1.81
CA ASP A 38 3.87 6.95 -2.53
C ASP A 38 2.65 6.49 -3.33
N ILE A 39 2.87 5.68 -4.37
CA ILE A 39 1.83 5.21 -5.27
C ILE A 39 2.04 3.72 -5.57
N ALA A 40 1.01 2.92 -5.31
CA ALA A 40 0.91 1.53 -5.73
C ALA A 40 -0.09 1.38 -6.90
N VAL A 41 0.02 0.25 -7.60
CA VAL A 41 -0.80 -0.09 -8.76
C VAL A 41 -1.23 -1.54 -8.64
N GLY A 42 -2.52 -1.82 -8.79
CA GLY A 42 -3.07 -3.17 -8.71
C GLY A 42 -4.53 -3.19 -9.17
N ASP A 43 -5.02 -4.36 -9.57
CA ASP A 43 -6.45 -4.59 -9.82
C ASP A 43 -7.14 -4.90 -8.48
N VAL A 44 -7.47 -3.85 -7.72
CA VAL A 44 -8.05 -3.99 -6.37
C VAL A 44 -9.54 -4.28 -6.42
N PHE A 45 -10.18 -4.09 -7.58
CA PHE A 45 -11.60 -4.40 -7.79
C PHE A 45 -11.84 -5.72 -8.53
N VAL A 46 -10.78 -6.40 -8.96
CA VAL A 46 -10.84 -7.67 -9.71
C VAL A 46 -11.66 -7.51 -10.99
N ASP A 47 -11.56 -6.35 -11.63
CA ASP A 47 -12.32 -6.00 -12.84
C ASP A 47 -11.48 -6.17 -14.13
N GLY A 48 -10.24 -6.64 -13.98
CA GLY A 48 -9.27 -6.87 -15.05
C GLY A 48 -8.51 -5.61 -15.46
N ARG A 49 -8.66 -4.49 -14.76
CA ARG A 49 -7.93 -3.25 -15.01
C ARG A 49 -7.13 -2.85 -13.79
N LEU A 50 -5.98 -2.21 -14.04
CA LEU A 50 -5.15 -1.68 -12.97
C LEU A 50 -5.73 -0.36 -12.46
N ASP A 51 -5.89 -0.28 -11.15
CA ASP A 51 -6.25 0.90 -10.39
C ASP A 51 -4.99 1.58 -9.83
N LEU A 52 -5.13 2.82 -9.36
CA LEU A 52 -4.06 3.52 -8.63
C LEU A 52 -4.41 3.58 -7.15
N ILE A 53 -3.41 3.44 -6.31
CA ILE A 53 -3.52 3.66 -4.87
C ILE A 53 -2.47 4.70 -4.51
N ALA A 54 -2.91 5.82 -3.92
CA ALA A 54 -2.05 6.91 -3.51
C ALA A 54 -2.01 6.97 -1.98
N LEU A 55 -0.83 6.77 -1.38
CA LEU A 55 -0.63 6.94 0.06
C LEU A 55 -0.35 8.41 0.37
N HIS A 56 -0.90 8.93 1.46
CA HIS A 56 -0.77 10.32 1.89
C HIS A 56 0.00 10.44 3.21
N ASP A 57 0.53 11.63 3.49
CA ASP A 57 1.31 11.92 4.70
C ASP A 57 0.45 12.14 5.97
N GLU A 58 -0.85 12.39 5.83
CA GLU A 58 -1.76 12.60 6.97
C GLU A 58 -2.52 11.32 7.41
N GLY A 59 -1.99 10.14 7.10
CA GLY A 59 -2.58 8.86 7.55
C GLY A 59 -3.79 8.44 6.74
N LEU A 60 -3.85 8.83 5.46
CA LEU A 60 -4.85 8.36 4.51
C LEU A 60 -4.20 7.65 3.34
N PHE A 61 -4.96 6.80 2.66
CA PHE A 61 -4.68 6.44 1.27
C PHE A 61 -5.94 6.63 0.42
N SER A 62 -5.75 6.99 -0.84
CA SER A 62 -6.82 7.09 -1.83
C SER A 62 -6.72 5.96 -2.85
N VAL A 63 -7.82 5.27 -3.12
CA VAL A 63 -7.94 4.42 -4.30
C VAL A 63 -8.56 5.23 -5.42
N VAL A 64 -7.95 5.20 -6.60
CA VAL A 64 -8.44 5.83 -7.83
C VAL A 64 -8.87 4.72 -8.79
N PRO A 65 -10.16 4.35 -8.81
CA PRO A 65 -10.63 3.22 -9.60
C PRO A 65 -10.56 3.47 -11.10
N ARG A 66 -10.37 2.39 -11.85
CA ARG A 66 -10.38 2.37 -13.31
C ARG A 66 -11.49 1.46 -13.85
N PHE A 67 -12.73 1.68 -13.41
CA PHE A 67 -13.89 0.94 -13.93
C PHE A 67 -14.16 1.19 -15.43
N ALA A 68 -13.71 2.33 -15.96
CA ALA A 68 -13.76 2.66 -17.37
C ALA A 68 -12.59 3.62 -17.72
N GLN A 69 -12.59 4.18 -18.92
CA GLN A 69 -11.78 5.36 -19.22
C GLN A 69 -12.69 6.59 -19.26
N PRO A 70 -12.33 7.69 -18.58
CA PRO A 70 -11.13 7.92 -17.74
C PRO A 70 -11.18 7.25 -16.34
N PHE A 71 -10.12 7.38 -15.52
CA PHE A 71 -10.13 7.04 -14.09
C PHE A 71 -11.26 7.80 -13.37
N SER A 72 -11.85 7.16 -12.37
CA SER A 72 -12.93 7.70 -11.55
C SER A 72 -12.41 8.65 -10.45
N THR A 73 -13.33 9.26 -9.71
CA THR A 73 -13.00 10.08 -8.54
C THR A 73 -12.27 9.24 -7.49
N PRO A 74 -11.22 9.77 -6.84
CA PRO A 74 -10.57 9.08 -5.72
C PRO A 74 -11.54 8.79 -4.58
N ILE A 75 -11.28 7.69 -3.88
CA ILE A 75 -11.99 7.27 -2.67
C ILE A 75 -10.96 7.14 -1.55
N SER A 76 -11.14 7.89 -0.46
CA SER A 76 -10.17 7.99 0.63
C SER A 76 -10.50 7.04 1.79
N PHE A 77 -9.44 6.49 2.38
CA PHE A 77 -9.45 5.50 3.45
C PHE A 77 -8.41 5.85 4.51
N GLU A 78 -8.68 5.45 5.76
CA GLU A 78 -7.69 5.53 6.83
C GLU A 78 -6.52 4.59 6.55
N SER A 79 -5.30 5.06 6.81
CA SER A 79 -4.06 4.32 6.66
C SER A 79 -3.38 4.16 8.01
N ALA A 80 -2.95 2.95 8.34
CA ALA A 80 -2.05 2.69 9.46
C ALA A 80 -0.61 3.19 9.21
N GLY A 81 -0.21 3.41 7.95
CA GLY A 81 1.13 3.87 7.54
C GLY A 81 1.10 5.19 6.76
N THR A 82 2.25 5.85 6.59
CA THR A 82 2.35 7.17 5.92
C THR A 82 3.55 7.31 4.99
N ASP A 83 4.40 6.29 4.85
CA ASP A 83 5.69 6.39 4.16
C ASP A 83 5.79 5.53 2.90
N GLU A 84 5.26 4.31 2.91
CA GLU A 84 5.32 3.38 1.79
C GLU A 84 4.06 2.52 1.77
N ILE A 85 3.60 2.17 0.56
CA ILE A 85 2.48 1.28 0.33
C ILE A 85 2.83 0.20 -0.70
N VAL A 86 2.49 -1.04 -0.39
CA VAL A 86 2.60 -2.17 -1.34
C VAL A 86 1.28 -2.93 -1.44
N VAL A 87 1.03 -3.51 -2.61
CA VAL A 87 -0.14 -4.36 -2.88
C VAL A 87 0.25 -5.84 -2.77
N GLY A 88 -0.66 -6.69 -2.29
CA GLY A 88 -0.43 -8.13 -2.17
C GLY A 88 -1.67 -8.90 -1.74
N ARG A 89 -1.65 -10.24 -1.81
CA ARG A 89 -2.73 -11.11 -1.32
C ARG A 89 -2.45 -11.63 0.09
N PHE A 90 -2.56 -10.78 1.10
CA PHE A 90 -2.10 -11.09 2.47
C PHE A 90 -3.03 -12.05 3.22
N ASN A 91 -4.31 -12.11 2.83
CA ASN A 91 -5.25 -13.11 3.34
C ASN A 91 -5.48 -14.28 2.36
N GLY A 92 -4.79 -14.31 1.22
CA GLY A 92 -4.92 -15.36 0.21
C GLY A 92 -6.25 -15.39 -0.54
N ASP A 93 -7.06 -14.32 -0.49
CA ASP A 93 -8.27 -14.20 -1.28
C ASP A 93 -8.01 -13.64 -2.70
N ASP A 94 -9.08 -13.50 -3.48
CA ASP A 94 -9.03 -13.04 -4.87
C ASP A 94 -8.89 -11.50 -4.99
N TYR A 95 -8.91 -10.77 -3.88
CA TYR A 95 -8.68 -9.33 -3.83
C TYR A 95 -7.21 -9.01 -3.52
N LEU A 96 -6.75 -7.87 -4.05
CA LEU A 96 -5.48 -7.31 -3.60
C LEU A 96 -5.73 -6.49 -2.34
N ASP A 97 -4.97 -6.82 -1.30
CA ASP A 97 -4.82 -6.10 -0.04
C ASP A 97 -3.66 -5.09 -0.12
N LEU A 98 -3.53 -4.25 0.89
CA LEU A 98 -2.48 -3.24 0.98
C LEU A 98 -1.67 -3.41 2.27
N ALA A 99 -0.35 -3.34 2.19
CA ALA A 99 0.50 -3.15 3.36
C ALA A 99 1.07 -1.73 3.34
N THR A 100 0.95 -1.02 4.45
CA THR A 100 1.47 0.34 4.60
C THR A 100 2.43 0.41 5.75
N VAL A 101 3.50 1.18 5.61
CA VAL A 101 4.47 1.42 6.67
C VAL A 101 4.51 2.89 7.07
N SER A 102 4.70 3.17 8.36
CA SER A 102 5.11 4.48 8.87
C SER A 102 6.40 4.32 9.65
N ARG A 103 7.34 5.21 9.37
CA ARG A 103 8.62 5.29 10.05
C ARG A 103 8.42 5.79 11.48
N PRO A 104 9.30 5.41 12.41
CA PRO A 104 9.28 5.97 13.75
C PRO A 104 9.49 7.48 13.68
N SER A 105 8.54 8.23 14.23
CA SER A 105 8.80 9.63 14.55
C SER A 105 9.58 9.72 15.85
N ILE A 106 10.14 10.89 16.15
CA ILE A 106 10.84 11.17 17.42
C ILE A 106 9.99 10.89 18.67
N LEU A 107 8.67 10.71 18.50
CA LEU A 107 7.68 10.49 19.55
C LEU A 107 6.94 9.15 19.42
N GLY A 108 7.25 8.29 18.42
CA GLY A 108 6.48 7.07 18.11
C GLY A 108 7.34 5.91 17.59
N THR A 109 6.78 4.70 17.60
CA THR A 109 7.48 3.42 17.33
C THR A 109 7.49 3.01 15.85
N GLY A 110 6.88 3.81 14.97
CA GLY A 110 6.56 3.39 13.60
C GLY A 110 5.46 2.32 13.59
N SER A 111 4.89 2.05 12.44
CA SER A 111 3.79 1.09 12.27
C SER A 111 3.92 0.36 10.94
N LEU A 112 3.50 -0.90 10.93
CA LEU A 112 3.17 -1.64 9.71
C LEU A 112 1.72 -2.07 9.86
N GLY A 113 0.88 -1.76 8.89
CA GLY A 113 -0.53 -2.12 8.88
C GLY A 113 -0.92 -2.84 7.60
N ILE A 114 -1.79 -3.85 7.73
CA ILE A 114 -2.39 -4.56 6.61
C ILE A 114 -3.84 -4.08 6.45
N HIS A 115 -4.15 -3.50 5.30
CA HIS A 115 -5.50 -3.12 4.92
C HIS A 115 -6.05 -4.23 4.04
N LEU A 116 -6.83 -5.11 4.66
CA LEU A 116 -7.52 -6.16 3.94
C LEU A 116 -8.61 -5.54 3.08
N ASN A 117 -8.60 -5.91 1.81
CA ASN A 117 -9.67 -5.62 0.89
C ASN A 117 -10.71 -6.75 0.99
N GLY A 118 -11.91 -6.52 0.47
CA GLY A 118 -12.88 -7.59 0.35
C GLY A 118 -14.08 -7.23 -0.49
N THR A 119 -14.87 -8.25 -0.81
CA THR A 119 -16.22 -8.02 -1.35
C THR A 119 -17.02 -7.16 -0.38
N LEU A 120 -17.65 -6.09 -0.91
CA LEU A 120 -18.87 -5.56 -0.31
C LEU A 120 -19.73 -6.77 0.10
N PRO A 121 -20.22 -6.86 1.36
CA PRO A 121 -21.11 -7.93 1.77
C PRO A 121 -22.14 -8.20 0.68
N ALA A 122 -22.37 -9.46 0.30
CA ALA A 122 -23.23 -9.80 -0.84
C ALA A 122 -24.61 -9.10 -0.79
N ASP A 123 -25.09 -8.74 0.40
CA ASP A 123 -26.31 -7.95 0.62
C ASP A 123 -26.24 -6.49 0.11
N LEU A 124 -25.07 -5.86 0.12
CA LEU A 124 -24.85 -4.50 -0.39
C LEU A 124 -24.73 -4.46 -1.92
N THR A 125 -24.28 -5.53 -2.57
CA THR A 125 -24.26 -5.57 -4.05
C THR A 125 -25.66 -5.43 -4.68
N SER A 126 -26.70 -5.87 -3.95
CA SER A 126 -28.10 -5.74 -4.38
C SER A 126 -28.75 -4.41 -3.98
N LEU A 127 -28.30 -3.80 -2.88
CA LEU A 127 -28.88 -2.57 -2.31
C LEU A 127 -28.25 -1.29 -2.88
N VAL A 128 -26.99 -1.38 -3.33
CA VAL A 128 -26.16 -0.22 -3.65
C VAL A 128 -26.13 0.08 -5.16
N GLY A 129 -26.36 -0.94 -6.00
CA GLY A 129 -26.25 -0.83 -7.45
C GLY A 129 -24.86 -0.37 -7.91
N SER A 130 -24.59 -0.42 -9.22
CA SER A 130 -23.34 0.12 -9.80
C SER A 130 -23.15 1.62 -9.53
N PHE A 131 -24.23 2.32 -9.13
CA PHE A 131 -24.27 3.78 -9.04
C PHE A 131 -23.56 4.36 -7.80
N ALA A 132 -23.51 3.65 -6.66
CA ALA A 132 -22.86 4.23 -5.47
C ALA A 132 -21.34 4.05 -5.44
N LEU A 133 -20.81 3.09 -6.20
CA LEU A 133 -19.36 2.97 -6.46
C LEU A 133 -18.91 4.06 -7.45
N GLU A 134 -19.74 4.41 -8.43
CA GLU A 134 -19.50 5.54 -9.34
C GLU A 134 -19.64 6.91 -8.64
N SER A 135 -20.49 7.01 -7.61
CA SER A 135 -20.78 8.27 -6.93
C SER A 135 -19.97 8.50 -5.65
N GLY A 136 -19.11 7.56 -5.23
CA GLY A 136 -18.24 7.69 -4.05
C GLY A 136 -18.96 7.69 -2.69
N VAL A 137 -20.27 7.39 -2.64
CA VAL A 137 -21.12 7.65 -1.44
C VAL A 137 -21.12 6.49 -0.42
N LEU A 138 -20.67 5.27 -0.76
CA LEU A 138 -20.86 4.09 0.13
C LEU A 138 -19.62 3.21 0.40
N ALA A 139 -18.41 3.69 0.17
CA ALA A 139 -17.24 2.80 0.06
C ALA A 139 -16.21 2.86 1.20
N SER A 140 -16.16 3.93 2.01
CA SER A 140 -14.96 4.19 2.83
C SER A 140 -14.70 3.16 3.95
N SER A 141 -15.72 2.60 4.61
CA SER A 141 -15.49 1.57 5.66
C SER A 141 -15.75 0.13 5.22
N THR A 142 -16.23 -0.08 3.99
CA THR A 142 -16.72 -1.39 3.51
C THR A 142 -15.76 -2.07 2.54
N LEU A 143 -14.93 -1.32 1.82
CA LEU A 143 -13.89 -1.89 0.94
C LEU A 143 -12.62 -2.23 1.73
N PHE A 144 -12.12 -1.29 2.53
CA PHE A 144 -10.99 -1.48 3.42
C PHE A 144 -11.45 -1.17 4.86
N PRO A 145 -11.91 -2.17 5.63
CA PRO A 145 -12.17 -1.95 7.05
C PRO A 145 -10.89 -1.43 7.73
N SER A 146 -11.05 -0.39 8.56
CA SER A 146 -9.96 0.29 9.29
C SER A 146 -9.01 -0.70 9.98
N PRO A 147 -7.72 -0.35 10.12
CA PRO A 147 -6.60 -1.23 9.80
C PRO A 147 -6.65 -2.55 10.57
N VAL A 148 -6.40 -3.63 9.84
CA VAL A 148 -6.26 -4.97 10.44
C VAL A 148 -4.77 -5.24 10.65
N THR A 149 -4.43 -5.44 11.91
CA THR A 149 -3.09 -5.82 12.39
C THR A 149 -2.03 -4.73 12.24
N GLU A 150 -1.93 -3.88 13.26
CA GLU A 150 -0.72 -3.10 13.51
C GLU A 150 0.37 -4.00 14.10
N PHE A 151 1.53 -4.07 13.43
CA PHE A 151 2.68 -4.78 13.95
C PHE A 151 3.46 -3.92 14.93
N ASP A 152 3.70 -4.46 16.12
CA ASP A 152 4.62 -3.86 17.07
C ASP A 152 6.06 -4.02 16.57
N SER A 153 6.79 -2.90 16.53
CA SER A 153 8.24 -2.82 16.30
C SER A 153 9.08 -3.85 17.07
N THR A 154 8.59 -4.34 18.22
CA THR A 154 9.25 -5.39 19.00
C THR A 154 9.28 -6.76 18.31
N GLN A 155 8.33 -7.04 17.41
CA GLN A 155 8.23 -8.33 16.69
C GLN A 155 9.19 -8.42 15.50
N ILE A 156 9.55 -7.28 14.91
CA ILE A 156 10.47 -7.17 13.78
C ILE A 156 11.88 -6.72 14.21
N GLY A 157 12.12 -6.55 15.51
CA GLY A 157 13.45 -6.23 16.05
C GLY A 157 13.98 -4.88 15.56
N GLY A 158 13.10 -3.90 15.37
CA GLY A 158 13.43 -2.59 14.81
C GLY A 158 12.16 -1.81 14.44
N ALA A 159 12.30 -0.54 14.11
CA ALA A 159 11.15 0.23 13.63
C ALA A 159 10.98 0.03 12.11
N PRO A 160 9.76 -0.17 11.60
CA PRO A 160 9.59 -0.54 10.21
C PRO A 160 9.89 0.66 9.30
N GLY A 161 10.79 0.45 8.35
CA GLY A 161 11.35 1.52 7.52
C GLY A 161 11.00 1.44 6.03
N ALA A 162 10.78 0.22 5.56
CA ALA A 162 10.31 -0.10 4.22
C ALA A 162 9.70 -1.52 4.19
N VAL A 163 8.85 -1.81 3.21
CA VAL A 163 8.19 -3.11 3.05
C VAL A 163 8.13 -3.56 1.59
N ALA A 164 8.39 -4.84 1.34
CA ALA A 164 8.11 -5.49 0.06
C ALA A 164 7.25 -6.73 0.26
N ALA A 165 6.30 -6.94 -0.65
CA ALA A 165 5.43 -8.12 -0.68
C ALA A 165 5.98 -9.16 -1.66
N GLY A 166 6.00 -10.43 -1.27
CA GLY A 166 6.43 -11.57 -2.12
C GLY A 166 5.93 -12.89 -1.55
N ASP A 167 5.73 -13.94 -2.35
CA ASP A 167 5.51 -15.29 -1.80
C ASP A 167 6.90 -15.90 -1.60
N PHE A 168 7.46 -15.71 -0.41
CA PHE A 168 8.85 -16.09 -0.14
C PHE A 168 8.98 -17.55 0.29
N ASN A 169 7.86 -18.21 0.59
CA ASN A 169 7.83 -19.56 1.11
C ASN A 169 7.15 -20.58 0.16
N GLY A 170 6.43 -20.10 -0.87
CA GLY A 170 5.81 -20.89 -1.92
C GLY A 170 4.44 -21.47 -1.57
N ASP A 171 3.72 -20.90 -0.61
CA ASP A 171 2.40 -21.37 -0.17
C ASP A 171 1.23 -20.68 -0.89
N GLY A 172 1.51 -19.70 -1.75
CA GLY A 172 0.51 -18.94 -2.49
C GLY A 172 -0.16 -17.83 -1.69
N ILE A 173 0.27 -17.57 -0.46
CA ILE A 173 -0.15 -16.43 0.38
C ILE A 173 0.99 -15.39 0.34
N GLN A 174 0.62 -14.11 0.36
CA GLN A 174 1.63 -13.07 0.35
C GLN A 174 2.36 -12.98 1.70
N ASP A 175 3.68 -13.11 1.64
CA ASP A 175 4.61 -12.80 2.72
C ASP A 175 5.12 -11.35 2.62
N ALA A 176 5.81 -10.88 3.66
CA ALA A 176 6.40 -9.54 3.70
C ALA A 176 7.89 -9.58 4.07
N ALA A 177 8.70 -8.81 3.36
CA ALA A 177 10.07 -8.49 3.70
C ALA A 177 10.11 -7.04 4.21
N ILE A 178 10.45 -6.88 5.49
CA ILE A 178 10.37 -5.59 6.20
C ILE A 178 11.77 -5.16 6.56
N VAL A 179 12.16 -3.94 6.21
CA VAL A 179 13.41 -3.35 6.67
C VAL A 179 13.17 -2.76 8.06
N GLY A 180 13.79 -3.33 9.09
CA GLY A 180 13.81 -2.75 10.43
C GLY A 180 14.97 -1.77 10.55
N MET A 181 14.64 -0.54 10.94
CA MET A 181 15.61 0.51 11.25
C MET A 181 16.12 0.38 12.68
N ASP A 182 17.36 0.81 12.89
CA ASP A 182 17.95 0.89 14.23
C ASP A 182 17.14 1.83 15.12
N ASN A 183 16.52 1.26 16.16
CA ASN A 183 15.80 1.97 17.21
C ASN A 183 16.71 2.31 18.42
N GLY A 184 18.02 2.10 18.28
CA GLY A 184 19.03 2.29 19.32
C GLY A 184 19.45 1.02 20.05
N ASN A 185 18.73 -0.10 19.91
CA ASN A 185 18.98 -1.34 20.64
C ASN A 185 19.33 -2.55 19.76
N ASP A 186 18.74 -2.65 18.55
CA ASP A 186 18.72 -3.91 17.80
C ASP A 186 19.47 -3.87 16.46
N GLY A 187 19.99 -2.71 16.04
CA GLY A 187 20.65 -2.54 14.74
C GLY A 187 19.68 -2.68 13.57
N GLU A 188 20.16 -2.48 12.35
CA GLU A 188 19.33 -2.59 11.15
C GLU A 188 19.22 -4.05 10.69
N ASN A 189 18.05 -4.43 10.22
CA ASN A 189 17.78 -5.79 9.79
C ASN A 189 16.76 -5.82 8.63
N VAL A 190 16.65 -6.99 8.01
CA VAL A 190 15.51 -7.34 7.18
C VAL A 190 14.79 -8.51 7.85
N VAL A 191 13.51 -8.36 8.12
CA VAL A 191 12.67 -9.42 8.66
C VAL A 191 11.77 -9.95 7.57
N ILE A 192 11.92 -11.24 7.27
CA ILE A 192 10.98 -11.99 6.44
C ILE A 192 9.89 -12.53 7.37
N SER A 193 8.67 -12.08 7.14
CA SER A 193 7.47 -12.48 7.89
C SER A 193 6.51 -13.20 6.96
N TYR A 194 6.07 -14.38 7.35
CA TYR A 194 5.17 -15.17 6.53
C TYR A 194 3.71 -14.80 6.79
N GLY A 195 2.92 -14.75 5.72
CA GLY A 195 1.47 -14.60 5.82
C GLY A 195 0.84 -15.84 6.45
N ASP A 196 -0.17 -15.65 7.30
CA ASP A 196 -0.97 -16.76 7.84
C ASP A 196 -2.27 -17.03 7.07
N GLY A 197 -2.54 -16.26 6.02
CA GLY A 197 -3.76 -16.34 5.23
C GLY A 197 -4.98 -15.69 5.89
N SER A 198 -4.80 -14.96 6.98
CA SER A 198 -5.84 -14.16 7.63
C SER A 198 -5.47 -12.68 7.70
N GLY A 199 -4.43 -12.26 6.97
CA GLY A 199 -3.89 -10.91 7.03
C GLY A 199 -2.86 -10.68 8.13
N ASN A 200 -2.48 -11.71 8.90
CA ASN A 200 -1.39 -11.59 9.86
C ASN A 200 -0.07 -12.04 9.24
N LEU A 201 1.01 -11.44 9.72
CA LEU A 201 2.38 -11.74 9.38
C LEU A 201 3.06 -12.31 10.61
N VAL A 202 3.80 -13.40 10.43
CA VAL A 202 4.55 -14.03 11.52
C VAL A 202 6.03 -13.92 11.18
N PRO A 203 6.85 -13.19 11.98
CA PRO A 203 8.30 -13.13 11.76
C PRO A 203 8.91 -14.54 11.72
N ARG A 204 9.63 -14.86 10.64
CA ARG A 204 10.27 -16.18 10.46
C ARG A 204 11.78 -16.11 10.32
N GLN A 205 12.29 -15.05 9.71
CA GLN A 205 13.72 -14.90 9.50
C GLN A 205 14.13 -13.46 9.74
N VAL A 206 15.15 -13.27 10.58
CA VAL A 206 15.81 -11.97 10.77
C VAL A 206 17.17 -12.04 10.10
N ILE A 207 17.41 -11.12 9.18
CA ILE A 207 18.66 -10.98 8.43
C ILE A 207 19.33 -9.69 8.91
N PRO A 208 20.35 -9.77 9.78
CA PRO A 208 21.07 -8.59 10.23
C PRO A 208 21.79 -7.92 9.06
N LEU A 209 21.70 -6.59 8.99
CA LEU A 209 22.50 -5.80 8.05
C LEU A 209 23.83 -5.45 8.71
N VAL A 210 24.92 -5.70 7.99
CA VAL A 210 26.29 -5.55 8.53
C VAL A 210 26.79 -4.09 8.43
N THR A 211 26.02 -3.21 7.80
CA THR A 211 26.34 -1.79 7.66
C THR A 211 25.28 -0.96 8.37
N ASP A 212 25.73 -0.14 9.31
CA ASP A 212 24.93 0.82 10.06
C ASP A 212 24.64 2.06 9.19
N PHE A 213 23.41 2.23 8.72
CA PHE A 213 22.94 3.44 8.04
C PHE A 213 22.48 4.54 9.03
N ARG A 214 23.08 4.66 10.22
CA ARG A 214 22.88 5.81 11.13
C ARG A 214 23.01 7.15 10.39
N GLY A 215 21.87 7.77 10.07
CA GLY A 215 21.79 9.03 9.31
C GLY A 215 21.99 8.90 7.79
N GLY A 216 21.91 7.69 7.24
CA GLY A 216 21.96 7.38 5.82
C GLY A 216 20.65 7.67 5.06
N PRO A 217 20.61 7.43 3.73
CA PRO A 217 19.40 7.60 2.94
C PRO A 217 18.28 6.68 3.43
N THR A 218 17.03 7.09 3.21
CA THR A 218 15.84 6.26 3.48
C THR A 218 15.99 4.87 2.87
N PRO A 219 15.84 3.78 3.64
CA PRO A 219 15.92 2.44 3.09
C PRO A 219 14.75 2.22 2.13
N PHE A 220 15.01 1.41 1.11
CA PHE A 220 14.01 0.89 0.20
C PHE A 220 14.26 -0.59 0.03
N ILE A 221 13.20 -1.36 -0.17
CA ILE A 221 13.28 -2.78 -0.49
C ILE A 221 12.34 -3.06 -1.68
N THR A 222 12.74 -3.96 -2.55
CA THR A 222 11.89 -4.42 -3.66
C THR A 222 11.99 -5.93 -3.76
N ALA A 223 10.88 -6.55 -4.10
CA ALA A 223 10.79 -7.97 -4.40
C ALA A 223 10.31 -8.14 -5.85
N GLY A 224 10.82 -9.17 -6.52
CA GLY A 224 10.43 -9.53 -7.87
C GLY A 224 10.69 -11.00 -8.12
N ASP A 225 9.92 -11.58 -9.04
CA ASP A 225 10.23 -12.87 -9.66
C ASP A 225 11.26 -12.59 -10.76
N PHE A 226 12.51 -13.06 -10.58
CA PHE A 226 13.66 -12.75 -11.44
C PHE A 226 14.05 -13.90 -12.36
#